data_AF-A0A8S3S3G6-F1
#
_entry.id   AF-A0A8S3S3G6-F1
#
_cell.length_a   1.000
_cell.length_b   1.000
_cell.length_c   1.000
_cell.angle_alpha   90.00
_cell.angle_beta   90.00
_cell.angle_gamma   90.00
#
_symmetry.space_group_name_H-M   'P 1'
#
loop_
_entity.id
_entity.type
_entity.pdbx_description
1 polymer ?
#
loop_
_entity_poly.entity_id
_entity_poly.type
_entity_poly.pdbx_seq_one_letter_code
_entity_poly.pdbx_strand_id
1 'polypeptide(L)'
;MLNIQLSFRLSKKQLIMNLQKLKLIHVKGVSTNRDMIRLQINIDERTTHCASYYRFGLLQEIHLGLNGCTGQHYHGLIDILVNNIPVLTDFAGLSNDMAFREQSFTIPKHICVHGENKVKVQLSNNSPGIFWLSDARITVIVIDDQIFPQYLIWIRQLVLKLWNRNKPFSMVFTLFHGEDSIQTWANTLNNQRLAKAKQYLATINETSLPEFIGEPELAVVIVTINRTNQEYDKSGYILQTVAATHKMFVQDKIFPNKIMIICNVDVFPQNYTEVVKLKSSIPVIQRYGLSSLPITYDFERRFLYGTKIYPNNYYKETVDYMFCLETAHSLRPKYVLMIEDDSMPRSNALEIIHHKLQYLKRKSISTLQEEFAYIKLFYPPKWQGYGFELTRLSEIICIGCIGGSTLVAINLMTCKSRSNFIRDAYFLYGVWLFVLVVLTIGRQNVMEFFSSSKHFYTLRPSPGCCTPAMLFSSQFIPEVINFLESNYKDLHTDLALHTFIKQSGIPAYQIEPNLFNHIGMYTSLSSNTHKSAEEFIFDDS
;
A
#
# COMPACT_ATOMS: atom_id res chain seq x y z
N MET A 1 -24.07 -27.28 3.58
CA MET A 1 -25.51 -26.90 3.73
C MET A 1 -25.56 -25.44 4.14
N LEU A 2 -26.13 -24.62 3.27
CA LEU A 2 -26.51 -23.23 3.54
C LEU A 2 -27.67 -23.22 4.54
N ASN A 3 -27.64 -22.36 5.54
CA ASN A 3 -28.85 -21.90 6.22
C ASN A 3 -28.80 -20.38 6.31
N ILE A 4 -29.58 -19.74 5.45
CA ILE A 4 -29.84 -18.30 5.44
C ILE A 4 -31.10 -18.09 6.26
N GLN A 5 -31.02 -17.25 7.29
CA GLN A 5 -32.20 -16.73 7.98
C GLN A 5 -32.30 -15.23 7.72
N LEU A 6 -33.25 -14.87 6.85
CA LEU A 6 -33.66 -13.49 6.59
C LEU A 6 -34.67 -13.07 7.65
N SER A 7 -34.52 -11.86 8.19
CA SER A 7 -35.52 -11.22 9.07
C SER A 7 -35.71 -9.76 8.66
N PHE A 8 -36.98 -9.34 8.61
CA PHE A 8 -37.48 -8.16 7.92
C PHE A 8 -37.36 -6.86 8.74
N ARG A 9 -37.16 -5.74 8.04
CA ARG A 9 -37.30 -4.37 8.57
C ARG A 9 -38.77 -3.99 8.73
N LEU A 10 -39.23 -3.76 9.95
CA LEU A 10 -40.42 -2.94 10.19
C LEU A 10 -40.01 -1.49 10.42
N SER A 11 -40.70 -0.55 9.77
CA SER A 11 -40.43 0.88 9.90
C SER A 11 -41.01 1.45 11.20
N LYS A 12 -40.37 2.51 11.74
CA LYS A 12 -40.77 3.28 12.93
C LYS A 12 -42.24 3.72 12.94
N LYS A 13 -42.89 3.82 11.76
CA LYS A 13 -44.31 4.15 11.61
C LYS A 13 -45.27 3.01 12.00
N GLN A 14 -44.87 1.74 11.84
CA GLN A 14 -45.73 0.59 12.17
C GLN A 14 -45.81 0.31 13.67
N LEU A 15 -44.75 0.66 14.42
CA LEU A 15 -44.69 0.51 15.87
C LEU A 15 -45.55 1.57 16.60
N ILE A 16 -45.61 2.78 16.06
CA ILE A 16 -46.42 3.89 16.61
C ILE A 16 -47.92 3.64 16.41
N MET A 17 -48.32 3.05 15.28
CA MET A 17 -49.72 2.70 15.01
C MET A 17 -50.27 1.60 15.93
N ASN A 18 -49.44 0.66 16.37
CA ASN A 18 -49.88 -0.43 17.24
C ASN A 18 -49.91 -0.05 18.73
N LEU A 19 -49.16 0.99 19.13
CA LEU A 19 -49.18 1.50 20.51
C LEU A 19 -50.35 2.45 20.80
N GLN A 20 -50.98 3.05 19.78
CA GLN A 20 -52.17 3.88 19.95
C GLN A 20 -53.50 3.10 20.07
N LYS A 21 -53.48 1.76 19.91
CA LYS A 21 -54.68 0.91 20.03
C LYS A 21 -54.93 0.33 21.43
N LEU A 22 -54.05 0.56 22.40
CA LEU A 22 -54.28 0.19 23.79
C LEU A 22 -54.58 1.46 24.60
N LYS A 23 -55.87 1.81 24.69
CA LYS A 23 -56.36 2.78 25.66
C LYS A 23 -56.09 2.23 27.06
N LEU A 24 -55.00 2.64 27.69
CA LEU A 24 -54.81 2.76 29.14
C LEU A 24 -53.41 3.35 29.40
N ILE A 25 -53.38 4.39 30.24
CA ILE A 25 -52.21 5.11 30.79
C ILE A 25 -51.76 6.37 30.01
N HIS A 26 -51.88 7.51 30.69
CA HIS A 26 -51.34 8.82 30.28
C HIS A 26 -49.85 8.91 30.68
N VAL A 27 -48.93 8.76 29.73
CA VAL A 27 -47.50 9.05 29.95
C VAL A 27 -47.24 10.51 29.62
N LYS A 28 -46.97 11.35 30.64
CA LYS A 28 -46.54 12.74 30.45
C LYS A 28 -45.00 12.81 30.34
N GLY A 29 -44.49 12.46 29.16
CA GLY A 29 -43.13 12.82 28.72
C GLY A 29 -42.06 11.72 28.84
N VAL A 30 -41.37 11.48 27.72
CA VAL A 30 -40.12 10.71 27.66
C VAL A 30 -39.08 11.66 27.06
N SER A 31 -38.03 12.00 27.82
CA SER A 31 -36.91 12.79 27.33
C SER A 31 -35.70 11.88 27.17
N THR A 32 -35.24 11.71 25.93
CA THR A 32 -34.03 10.94 25.61
C THR A 32 -32.84 11.87 25.45
N ASN A 33 -31.80 11.66 26.25
CA ASN A 33 -30.44 12.13 25.95
C ASN A 33 -29.56 10.89 25.74
N ARG A 34 -28.56 10.97 24.86
CA ARG A 34 -28.07 9.82 24.08
C ARG A 34 -27.49 8.63 24.84
N ASP A 35 -27.20 8.74 26.12
CA ASP A 35 -26.66 7.64 26.94
C ASP A 35 -27.52 7.32 28.18
N MET A 36 -28.71 7.92 28.28
CA MET A 36 -29.52 7.87 29.51
C MET A 36 -31.03 7.92 29.20
N ILE A 37 -31.74 6.85 29.58
CA ILE A 37 -33.21 6.85 29.56
C ILE A 37 -33.70 7.33 30.91
N ARG A 38 -34.38 8.48 30.95
CA ARG A 38 -35.06 8.99 32.16
C ARG A 38 -36.54 8.66 32.09
N LEU A 39 -37.03 7.89 33.05
CA LEU A 39 -38.45 7.62 33.25
C LEU A 39 -38.91 8.30 34.54
N GLN A 40 -39.96 9.11 34.43
CA GLN A 40 -40.62 9.73 35.57
C GLN A 40 -41.97 9.03 35.77
N ILE A 41 -42.18 8.44 36.95
CA ILE A 41 -43.41 7.71 37.28
C ILE A 41 -44.12 8.49 38.39
N ASN A 42 -45.34 8.94 38.12
CA ASN A 42 -46.26 9.46 39.13
C ASN A 42 -47.28 8.37 39.48
N ILE A 43 -47.40 8.04 40.76
CA ILE A 43 -48.34 7.03 41.26
C ILE A 43 -49.53 7.77 41.89
N ASP A 44 -50.74 7.50 41.40
CA ASP A 44 -52.00 8.11 41.86
C ASP A 44 -52.77 7.17 42.81
N GLU A 45 -53.59 7.73 43.70
CA GLU A 45 -54.01 7.21 45.01
C GLU A 45 -54.85 5.91 45.08
N ARG A 46 -55.17 5.22 43.98
CA ARG A 46 -56.29 4.25 44.00
C ARG A 46 -56.04 2.82 43.56
N THR A 47 -54.81 2.34 43.48
CA THR A 47 -54.55 0.95 43.07
C THR A 47 -53.48 0.28 43.91
N THR A 48 -53.88 -0.67 44.75
CA THR A 48 -53.00 -1.48 45.61
C THR A 48 -52.20 -2.55 44.86
N HIS A 49 -52.32 -2.69 43.53
CA HIS A 49 -51.45 -3.55 42.74
C HIS A 49 -51.19 -2.95 41.35
N CYS A 50 -50.07 -2.25 41.18
CA CYS A 50 -49.55 -1.87 39.85
C CYS A 50 -48.17 -2.50 39.63
N ALA A 51 -48.15 -3.65 38.96
CA ALA A 51 -46.92 -4.20 38.40
C ALA A 51 -46.61 -3.46 37.08
N SER A 52 -45.59 -2.61 37.08
CA SER A 52 -45.11 -1.98 35.86
C SER A 52 -44.00 -2.85 35.27
N TYR A 53 -44.16 -3.26 34.01
CA TYR A 53 -43.18 -4.08 33.30
C TYR A 53 -42.45 -3.24 32.27
N TYR A 54 -41.12 -3.20 32.36
CA TYR A 54 -40.27 -2.48 31.42
C TYR A 54 -39.31 -3.46 30.73
N ARG A 55 -39.06 -3.24 29.43
CA ARG A 55 -38.12 -4.01 28.60
C ARG A 55 -36.84 -3.22 28.42
N PHE A 56 -35.72 -3.75 28.90
CA PHE A 56 -34.38 -3.22 28.66
C PHE A 56 -33.46 -4.33 28.16
N GLY A 57 -32.35 -3.94 27.51
CA GLY A 57 -31.26 -4.84 27.14
C GLY A 57 -30.39 -5.21 28.35
N LEU A 58 -29.07 -5.05 28.23
CA LEU A 58 -28.13 -5.31 29.32
C LEU A 58 -28.29 -4.23 30.42
N LEU A 59 -28.77 -4.64 31.59
CA LEU A 59 -29.02 -3.77 32.75
C LEU A 59 -27.86 -3.94 33.75
N GLN A 60 -27.10 -2.89 34.04
CA GLN A 60 -25.93 -2.98 34.94
C GLN A 60 -26.12 -2.26 36.28
N GLU A 61 -26.82 -1.12 36.27
CA GLU A 61 -27.08 -0.32 37.49
C GLU A 61 -28.51 0.23 37.49
N ILE A 62 -29.10 0.31 38.68
CA ILE A 62 -30.39 0.95 38.95
C ILE A 62 -30.14 2.06 39.97
N HIS A 63 -30.46 3.30 39.60
CA HIS A 63 -30.52 4.40 40.55
C HIS A 63 -31.96 4.59 41.02
N LEU A 64 -32.16 4.77 42.32
CA LEU A 64 -33.45 5.12 42.91
C LEU A 64 -33.32 6.43 43.67
N GLY A 65 -34.10 7.42 43.27
CA GLY A 65 -34.34 8.63 44.04
C GLY A 65 -35.71 8.56 44.71
N LEU A 66 -35.77 8.87 46.01
CA LEU A 66 -37.02 9.01 46.76
C LEU A 66 -37.16 10.46 47.24
N ASN A 67 -38.32 11.06 47.03
CA ASN A 67 -38.68 12.37 47.58
C ASN A 67 -39.76 12.20 48.66
N GLY A 68 -39.51 12.73 49.86
CA GLY A 68 -40.49 12.77 50.93
C GLY A 68 -41.41 13.99 50.81
N CYS A 69 -42.73 13.81 50.90
CA CYS A 69 -43.68 14.91 51.08
C CYS A 69 -44.08 15.01 52.56
N THR A 70 -43.72 16.14 53.17
CA THR A 70 -44.19 16.72 54.45
C THR A 70 -44.72 15.77 55.54
N GLY A 71 -43.92 15.61 56.60
CA GLY A 71 -44.40 15.72 57.99
C GLY A 71 -44.77 14.45 58.75
N GLN A 72 -44.84 13.26 58.14
CA GLN A 72 -45.03 12.00 58.89
C GLN A 72 -44.10 10.90 58.40
N HIS A 73 -43.52 10.17 59.37
CA HIS A 73 -42.63 9.04 59.12
C HIS A 73 -43.43 7.87 58.54
N TYR A 74 -43.23 7.57 57.26
CA TYR A 74 -43.75 6.34 56.65
C TYR A 74 -42.60 5.40 56.33
N HIS A 75 -42.64 4.19 56.90
CA HIS A 75 -41.74 3.10 56.56
C HIS A 75 -42.38 2.24 55.48
N GLY A 76 -42.02 2.49 54.22
CA GLY A 76 -42.33 1.59 53.11
C GLY A 76 -41.12 0.72 52.81
N LEU A 77 -41.33 -0.59 52.72
CA LEU A 77 -40.32 -1.55 52.25
C LEU A 77 -40.53 -1.78 50.76
N ILE A 78 -39.52 -1.46 49.96
CA ILE A 78 -39.54 -1.63 48.50
C ILE A 78 -38.72 -2.86 48.12
N ASP A 79 -39.35 -3.75 47.36
CA ASP A 79 -38.68 -4.87 46.71
C ASP A 79 -38.48 -4.57 45.22
N ILE A 80 -37.26 -4.79 44.73
CA ILE A 80 -36.92 -4.72 43.32
C ILE A 80 -36.62 -6.13 42.84
N LEU A 81 -37.43 -6.61 41.90
CA LEU A 81 -37.22 -7.89 41.25
C LEU A 81 -36.77 -7.66 39.81
N VAL A 82 -35.73 -8.38 39.38
CA VAL A 82 -35.28 -8.45 37.99
C VAL A 82 -35.52 -9.87 37.51
N ASN A 83 -36.35 -10.04 36.47
CA ASN A 83 -36.80 -11.34 35.97
C ASN A 83 -37.45 -12.23 37.06
N ASN A 84 -38.20 -11.59 37.98
CA ASN A 84 -38.79 -12.20 39.18
C ASN A 84 -37.77 -12.72 40.22
N ILE A 85 -36.48 -12.42 40.06
CA ILE A 85 -35.45 -12.67 41.07
C ILE A 85 -35.31 -11.42 41.92
N PRO A 86 -35.46 -11.49 43.26
CA PRO A 86 -35.26 -10.34 44.13
C PRO A 86 -33.80 -9.89 44.05
N VAL A 87 -33.58 -8.65 43.63
CA VAL A 87 -32.25 -8.01 43.61
C VAL A 87 -32.09 -7.10 44.83
N LEU A 88 -33.18 -6.54 45.30
CA LEU A 88 -33.24 -5.77 46.54
C LEU A 88 -34.55 -6.10 47.24
N THR A 89 -34.50 -6.46 48.53
CA THR A 89 -35.68 -6.72 49.35
C THR A 89 -35.64 -5.89 50.61
N ASP A 90 -36.80 -5.49 51.10
CA ASP A 90 -36.96 -4.78 52.37
C ASP A 90 -36.15 -3.48 52.46
N PHE A 91 -36.01 -2.76 51.34
CA PHE A 91 -35.29 -1.49 51.35
C PHE A 91 -36.14 -0.41 52.02
N ALA A 92 -35.73 0.01 53.22
CA ALA A 92 -36.34 1.11 53.97
C ALA A 92 -35.60 2.43 53.67
N GLY A 93 -36.24 3.32 52.91
CA GLY A 93 -35.76 4.68 52.74
C GLY A 93 -35.93 5.50 54.02
N LEU A 94 -34.88 5.66 54.82
CA LEU A 94 -34.88 6.58 55.96
C LEU A 94 -34.67 8.02 55.45
N SER A 95 -35.75 8.78 55.33
CA SER A 95 -35.71 10.21 55.01
C SER A 95 -36.20 11.01 56.22
N ASN A 96 -35.27 11.43 57.08
CA ASN A 96 -35.59 12.39 58.16
C ASN A 96 -35.42 13.86 57.72
N ASP A 97 -34.95 14.12 56.51
CA ASP A 97 -34.74 15.47 55.96
C ASP A 97 -35.34 15.59 54.56
N MET A 98 -35.83 16.78 54.21
CA MET A 98 -36.43 17.12 52.90
C MET A 98 -35.43 17.10 51.71
N ALA A 99 -34.28 16.44 51.84
CA ALA A 99 -33.23 16.40 50.83
C ALA A 99 -33.32 15.12 49.97
N PHE A 100 -33.39 15.29 48.65
CA PHE A 100 -33.32 14.20 47.67
C PHE A 100 -32.04 13.39 47.89
N ARG A 101 -32.18 12.09 48.17
CA ARG A 101 -31.06 11.13 48.20
C ARG A 101 -31.23 10.12 47.07
N GLU A 102 -30.21 10.05 46.23
CA GLU A 102 -30.09 9.05 45.17
C GLU A 102 -29.22 7.91 45.70
N GLN A 103 -29.71 6.67 45.60
CA GLN A 103 -28.91 5.48 45.87
C GLN A 103 -28.78 4.63 44.61
N SER A 104 -27.56 4.22 44.32
CA SER A 104 -27.20 3.36 43.19
C SER A 104 -27.05 1.93 43.64
N PHE A 105 -27.68 1.00 42.92
CA PHE A 105 -27.57 -0.43 43.16
C PHE A 105 -27.00 -1.11 41.91
N THR A 106 -25.87 -1.80 42.09
CA THR A 106 -25.25 -2.61 41.03
C THR A 106 -25.93 -3.97 40.98
N ILE A 107 -26.38 -4.40 39.80
CA ILE A 107 -27.04 -5.70 39.63
C ILE A 107 -25.96 -6.79 39.51
N PRO A 108 -26.03 -7.87 40.31
CA PRO A 108 -25.10 -8.98 40.17
C PRO A 108 -25.14 -9.59 38.77
N LYS A 109 -23.96 -9.80 38.15
CA LYS A 109 -23.82 -10.26 36.75
C LYS A 109 -24.56 -11.57 36.43
N HIS A 110 -24.80 -12.42 37.43
CA HIS A 110 -25.50 -13.71 37.25
C HIS A 110 -27.02 -13.57 37.13
N ILE A 111 -27.60 -12.41 37.47
CA ILE A 111 -29.03 -12.11 37.34
C ILE A 111 -29.33 -11.47 35.98
N CYS A 112 -28.32 -10.88 35.34
CA CYS A 112 -28.44 -10.26 34.02
C CYS A 112 -28.40 -11.33 32.92
N VAL A 113 -29.54 -11.61 32.32
CA VAL A 113 -29.64 -12.55 31.19
C VAL A 113 -29.39 -11.79 29.89
N HIS A 114 -28.62 -12.38 28.96
CA HIS A 114 -28.50 -11.86 27.60
C HIS A 114 -29.87 -11.89 26.92
N GLY A 115 -30.54 -10.73 26.83
CA GLY A 115 -31.89 -10.63 26.28
C GLY A 115 -32.77 -9.68 27.09
N GLU A 116 -34.07 -9.98 27.13
CA GLU A 116 -35.09 -9.14 27.79
C GLU A 116 -35.00 -9.26 29.31
N ASN A 117 -34.69 -8.14 29.99
CA ASN A 117 -34.77 -8.06 31.44
C ASN A 117 -36.04 -7.31 31.87
N LYS A 118 -36.87 -7.94 32.72
CA LYS A 118 -38.10 -7.35 33.30
C LYS A 118 -37.82 -6.89 34.72
N VAL A 119 -37.88 -5.58 34.95
CA VAL A 119 -37.77 -5.00 36.30
C VAL A 119 -39.17 -4.78 36.86
N LYS A 120 -39.46 -5.35 38.03
CA LYS A 120 -40.70 -5.16 38.78
C LYS A 120 -40.35 -4.54 40.12
N VAL A 121 -40.94 -3.38 40.41
CA VAL A 121 -40.90 -2.78 41.75
C VAL A 121 -42.19 -3.14 42.44
N GLN A 122 -42.10 -3.77 43.61
CA GLN A 122 -43.26 -4.19 44.39
C GLN A 122 -43.12 -3.66 45.82
N LEU A 123 -44.23 -3.23 46.39
CA LEU A 123 -44.30 -2.91 47.81
C LEU A 123 -44.40 -4.22 48.59
N SER A 124 -43.55 -4.38 49.62
CA SER A 124 -43.55 -5.59 50.45
C SER A 124 -44.90 -5.74 51.15
N ASN A 125 -45.43 -6.96 51.15
CA ASN A 125 -46.79 -7.30 51.62
C ASN A 125 -47.03 -6.99 53.12
N ASN A 126 -45.99 -6.71 53.88
CA ASN A 126 -46.07 -6.45 55.33
C ASN A 126 -46.10 -4.95 55.70
N SER A 127 -46.44 -4.06 54.77
CA SER A 127 -46.42 -2.61 55.00
C SER A 127 -47.83 -2.04 55.26
N PRO A 128 -48.22 -1.68 56.51
CA PRO A 128 -49.53 -1.08 56.78
C PRO A 128 -49.50 0.43 56.49
N GLY A 129 -50.10 0.88 55.38
CA GLY A 129 -50.25 2.32 55.10
C GLY A 129 -50.78 2.65 53.71
N ILE A 130 -51.37 3.86 53.58
CA ILE A 130 -51.68 4.51 52.30
C ILE A 130 -50.38 5.20 51.84
N PHE A 131 -49.91 4.92 50.63
CA PHE A 131 -48.60 5.39 50.14
C PHE A 131 -48.75 6.47 49.07
N TRP A 132 -47.95 7.53 49.19
CA TRP A 132 -47.64 8.46 48.11
C TRP A 132 -46.15 8.37 47.76
N LEU A 133 -45.86 8.06 46.51
CA LEU A 133 -44.51 8.11 45.95
C LEU A 133 -44.54 9.19 44.86
N SER A 134 -44.11 10.41 45.22
CA SER A 134 -44.31 11.59 44.38
C SER A 134 -43.27 11.76 43.27
N ASP A 135 -42.17 10.99 43.27
CA ASP A 135 -41.24 10.89 42.13
C ASP A 135 -40.19 9.80 42.40
N ALA A 136 -40.37 8.61 41.82
CA ALA A 136 -39.28 7.63 41.71
C ALA A 136 -38.60 7.79 40.35
N ARG A 137 -37.28 8.04 40.36
CA ARG A 137 -36.47 8.11 39.13
C ARG A 137 -35.64 6.84 39.02
N ILE A 138 -35.78 6.14 37.90
CA ILE A 138 -34.92 5.02 37.52
C ILE A 138 -34.06 5.46 36.34
N THR A 139 -32.75 5.51 36.55
CA THR A 139 -31.76 5.78 35.50
C THR A 139 -31.08 4.48 35.10
N VAL A 140 -31.16 4.11 33.82
CA VAL A 140 -30.49 2.94 33.25
C VAL A 140 -29.38 3.41 32.31
N ILE A 141 -28.14 3.03 32.61
CA ILE A 141 -26.97 3.26 31.74
C ILE A 141 -26.73 1.99 30.94
N VAL A 142 -26.83 2.08 29.60
CA VAL A 142 -26.52 0.97 28.68
C VAL A 142 -25.22 1.31 27.98
N ILE A 143 -24.14 0.61 28.32
CA ILE A 143 -22.87 0.67 27.58
C ILE A 143 -23.01 -0.30 26.40
N ASP A 144 -23.17 0.23 25.19
CA ASP A 144 -23.29 -0.56 23.97
C ASP A 144 -21.90 -1.00 23.49
N ASP A 145 -21.43 -2.14 23.99
CA ASP A 145 -20.17 -2.80 23.59
C ASP A 145 -20.22 -3.37 22.15
N GLN A 146 -21.33 -3.27 21.40
CA GLN A 146 -21.47 -3.95 20.10
C GLN A 146 -21.01 -3.16 18.87
N ILE A 147 -20.72 -1.86 18.98
CA ILE A 147 -20.28 -1.06 17.82
C ILE A 147 -18.75 -1.14 17.63
N PHE A 148 -17.98 -1.38 18.69
CA PHE A 148 -16.52 -1.50 18.63
C PHE A 148 -16.00 -2.77 17.89
N PRO A 149 -16.63 -3.97 18.02
CA PRO A 149 -16.12 -5.20 17.42
C PRO A 149 -16.19 -5.24 15.89
N GLN A 150 -17.19 -4.63 15.26
CA GLN A 150 -17.39 -4.79 13.81
C GLN A 150 -16.31 -4.09 12.98
N TYR A 151 -15.87 -2.88 13.37
CA TYR A 151 -14.78 -2.19 12.66
C TYR A 151 -13.45 -2.89 12.82
N LEU A 152 -13.19 -3.48 14.00
CA LEU A 152 -11.99 -4.28 14.22
C LEU A 152 -11.98 -5.55 13.35
N ILE A 153 -13.14 -6.14 13.05
CA ILE A 153 -13.24 -7.26 12.10
C ILE A 153 -12.92 -6.81 10.67
N TRP A 154 -13.45 -5.66 10.22
CA TRP A 154 -13.13 -5.11 8.89
C TRP A 154 -11.67 -4.70 8.76
N ILE A 155 -11.13 -4.00 9.76
CA ILE A 155 -9.71 -3.64 9.83
C ILE A 155 -8.87 -4.91 9.86
N ARG A 156 -9.22 -5.92 10.67
CA ARG A 156 -8.53 -7.21 10.68
C ARG A 156 -8.59 -7.88 9.30
N GLN A 157 -9.72 -7.89 8.60
CA GLN A 157 -9.81 -8.47 7.27
C GLN A 157 -9.02 -7.68 6.22
N LEU A 158 -9.02 -6.35 6.30
CA LEU A 158 -8.24 -5.47 5.43
C LEU A 158 -6.74 -5.66 5.69
N VAL A 159 -6.34 -5.66 6.96
CA VAL A 159 -4.99 -5.95 7.41
C VAL A 159 -4.60 -7.35 6.95
N LEU A 160 -5.40 -8.40 7.14
CA LEU A 160 -5.10 -9.75 6.66
C LEU A 160 -4.98 -9.86 5.13
N LYS A 161 -5.74 -9.05 4.38
CA LYS A 161 -5.61 -8.98 2.90
C LYS A 161 -4.35 -8.23 2.47
N LEU A 162 -3.98 -7.16 3.17
CA LEU A 162 -2.77 -6.38 2.91
C LEU A 162 -1.51 -7.09 3.44
N TRP A 163 -1.66 -7.88 4.50
CA TRP A 163 -0.71 -8.81 5.11
C TRP A 163 -0.68 -10.09 4.27
N ASN A 164 -0.46 -9.92 2.97
CA ASN A 164 -0.22 -11.04 2.11
C ASN A 164 1.17 -11.60 2.44
N ARG A 165 1.22 -12.78 3.06
CA ARG A 165 2.46 -13.49 3.43
C ARG A 165 3.43 -13.64 2.26
N ASN A 166 2.94 -13.55 1.02
CA ASN A 166 3.68 -13.73 -0.22
C ASN A 166 4.25 -12.40 -0.78
N LYS A 167 4.26 -11.30 -0.02
CA LYS A 167 4.81 -10.02 -0.49
C LYS A 167 6.26 -9.83 -0.05
N PRO A 168 7.25 -9.89 -0.96
CA PRO A 168 8.66 -9.74 -0.61
C PRO A 168 8.94 -8.37 0.02
N PHE A 169 9.96 -8.29 0.85
CA PHE A 169 10.37 -7.14 1.67
C PHE A 169 9.36 -6.71 2.74
N SER A 170 8.25 -7.43 2.93
CA SER A 170 7.39 -7.24 4.10
C SER A 170 8.00 -7.94 5.32
N MET A 171 7.77 -7.40 6.52
CA MET A 171 8.26 -8.04 7.76
C MET A 171 7.70 -9.45 7.95
N VAL A 172 6.56 -9.73 7.31
CA VAL A 172 5.85 -11.00 7.39
C VAL A 172 6.51 -12.04 6.49
N PHE A 173 6.99 -11.63 5.32
CA PHE A 173 7.52 -12.54 4.31
C PHE A 173 8.67 -13.39 4.85
N THR A 174 9.61 -12.74 5.55
CA THR A 174 10.79 -13.38 6.15
C THR A 174 10.44 -14.30 7.33
N LEU A 175 9.27 -14.13 7.96
CA LEU A 175 8.79 -15.03 9.02
C LEU A 175 8.22 -16.33 8.47
N PHE A 176 7.72 -16.34 7.23
CA PHE A 176 7.00 -17.48 6.65
C PHE A 176 7.80 -18.23 5.57
N HIS A 177 8.86 -17.64 5.04
CA HIS A 177 9.64 -18.23 3.95
C HIS A 177 11.11 -18.35 4.35
N GLY A 178 11.62 -19.59 4.34
CA GLY A 178 13.06 -19.86 4.48
C GLY A 178 13.80 -19.57 3.18
N GLU A 179 15.11 -19.36 3.26
CA GLU A 179 15.98 -18.99 2.12
C GLU A 179 15.82 -19.94 0.92
N ASP A 180 15.87 -21.25 1.14
CA ASP A 180 15.69 -22.27 0.08
C ASP A 180 14.33 -22.16 -0.63
N SER A 181 13.27 -21.82 0.11
CA SER A 181 11.92 -21.68 -0.43
C SER A 181 11.80 -20.42 -1.31
N ILE A 182 12.45 -19.33 -0.90
CA ILE A 182 12.52 -18.06 -1.64
C ILE A 182 13.32 -18.29 -2.93
N GLN A 183 14.46 -18.96 -2.84
CA GLN A 183 15.30 -19.33 -3.98
C GLN A 183 14.56 -20.19 -5.00
N THR A 184 13.86 -21.22 -4.53
CA THR A 184 13.05 -22.11 -5.38
C THR A 184 11.92 -21.34 -6.09
N TRP A 185 11.27 -20.42 -5.39
CA TRP A 185 10.22 -19.59 -5.95
C TRP A 185 10.75 -18.62 -7.01
N ALA A 186 11.86 -17.92 -6.73
CA ALA A 186 12.52 -17.04 -7.70
C ALA A 186 12.90 -17.78 -8.99
N ASN A 187 13.47 -18.98 -8.86
CA ASN A 187 13.80 -19.86 -9.99
C ASN A 187 12.56 -20.28 -10.78
N THR A 188 11.46 -20.61 -10.09
CA THR A 188 10.19 -20.97 -10.72
C THR A 188 9.63 -19.81 -11.54
N LEU A 189 9.62 -18.60 -10.97
CA LEU A 189 9.17 -17.39 -11.68
C LEU A 189 10.07 -17.08 -12.88
N ASN A 190 11.39 -17.22 -12.75
CA ASN A 190 12.31 -17.05 -13.88
C ASN A 190 11.99 -18.02 -15.04
N ASN A 191 11.76 -19.30 -14.73
CA ASN A 191 11.40 -20.30 -15.74
C ASN A 191 10.06 -19.98 -16.43
N GLN A 192 9.08 -19.49 -15.66
CA GLN A 192 7.80 -19.05 -16.22
C GLN A 192 7.97 -17.84 -17.14
N ARG A 193 8.74 -16.83 -16.73
CA ARG A 193 9.05 -15.66 -17.55
C ARG A 193 9.79 -16.05 -18.83
N LEU A 194 10.80 -16.93 -18.72
CA LEU A 194 11.53 -17.44 -19.87
C LEU A 194 10.63 -18.20 -20.85
N ALA A 195 9.71 -19.03 -20.36
CA ALA A 195 8.75 -19.74 -21.19
C ALA A 195 7.82 -18.76 -21.94
N LYS A 196 7.28 -17.75 -21.25
CA LYS A 196 6.47 -16.68 -21.86
C LYS A 196 7.26 -15.89 -22.90
N ALA A 197 8.52 -15.56 -22.60
CA ALA A 197 9.40 -14.83 -23.50
C ALA A 197 9.67 -15.62 -24.78
N LYS A 198 10.03 -16.91 -24.67
CA LYS A 198 10.22 -17.80 -25.82
C LYS A 198 8.95 -17.92 -26.67
N GLN A 199 7.79 -18.06 -26.03
CA GLN A 199 6.50 -18.11 -26.73
C GLN A 199 6.24 -16.81 -27.50
N TYR A 200 6.47 -15.64 -26.88
CA TYR A 200 6.27 -14.36 -27.54
C TYR A 200 7.25 -14.13 -28.68
N LEU A 201 8.54 -14.38 -28.48
CA LEU A 201 9.57 -14.22 -29.51
C LEU A 201 9.31 -15.12 -30.72
N ALA A 202 8.72 -16.30 -30.53
CA ALA A 202 8.32 -17.17 -31.64
C ALA A 202 7.18 -16.61 -32.50
N THR A 203 6.45 -15.59 -32.02
CA THR A 203 5.41 -14.89 -32.79
C THR A 203 5.93 -13.67 -33.55
N ILE A 204 7.17 -13.26 -33.31
CA ILE A 204 7.77 -12.08 -33.95
C ILE A 204 8.26 -12.48 -35.34
N ASN A 205 7.62 -11.92 -36.37
CA ASN A 205 8.09 -12.05 -37.76
C ASN A 205 9.22 -11.05 -38.05
N GLU A 206 10.04 -11.31 -39.08
CA GLU A 206 11.17 -10.44 -39.50
C GLU A 206 10.74 -8.97 -39.82
N THR A 207 9.46 -8.73 -40.07
CA THR A 207 8.89 -7.40 -40.41
C THR A 207 8.20 -6.69 -39.25
N SER A 208 8.35 -7.15 -38.00
CA SER A 208 7.57 -6.61 -36.86
C SER A 208 8.06 -5.27 -36.33
N LEU A 209 9.31 -4.89 -36.63
CA LEU A 209 9.84 -3.57 -36.27
C LEU A 209 9.61 -2.59 -37.42
N PRO A 210 9.08 -1.38 -37.14
CA PRO A 210 8.88 -0.38 -38.18
C PRO A 210 10.22 -0.02 -38.83
N GLU A 211 10.25 0.03 -40.17
CA GLU A 211 11.40 0.56 -40.90
C GLU A 211 11.67 1.98 -40.44
N PHE A 212 12.89 2.21 -39.98
CA PHE A 212 13.30 3.49 -39.45
C PHE A 212 13.69 4.42 -40.60
N ILE A 213 12.98 5.55 -40.72
CA ILE A 213 13.26 6.62 -41.68
C ILE A 213 13.50 7.93 -40.88
N GLY A 214 14.75 8.42 -40.84
CA GLY A 214 15.07 9.75 -40.29
C GLY A 214 15.99 9.75 -39.06
N GLU A 215 15.69 10.59 -38.07
CA GLU A 215 16.34 10.67 -36.76
C GLU A 215 15.35 10.20 -35.68
N PRO A 216 15.72 9.27 -34.76
CA PRO A 216 14.77 8.75 -33.79
C PRO A 216 14.50 9.80 -32.71
N GLU A 217 13.30 9.85 -32.16
CA GLU A 217 13.11 10.54 -30.88
C GLU A 217 13.73 9.71 -29.74
N LEU A 218 13.58 8.39 -29.80
CA LEU A 218 14.06 7.46 -28.77
C LEU A 218 14.85 6.30 -29.40
N ALA A 219 16.09 6.11 -28.98
CA ALA A 219 16.85 4.88 -29.24
C ALA A 219 16.85 4.00 -27.99
N VAL A 220 16.33 2.78 -28.11
CA VAL A 220 16.33 1.78 -27.05
C VAL A 220 17.44 0.77 -27.32
N VAL A 221 18.39 0.64 -26.40
CA VAL A 221 19.57 -0.20 -26.55
C VAL A 221 19.62 -1.22 -25.43
N ILE A 222 19.66 -2.49 -25.80
CA ILE A 222 19.85 -3.60 -24.85
C ILE A 222 21.31 -4.05 -24.92
N VAL A 223 22.09 -3.81 -23.87
CA VAL A 223 23.49 -4.22 -23.74
C VAL A 223 23.54 -5.66 -23.24
N THR A 224 24.27 -6.52 -23.95
CA THR A 224 24.31 -7.96 -23.62
C THR A 224 25.67 -8.61 -23.85
N ILE A 225 25.97 -9.61 -23.04
CA ILE A 225 27.18 -10.43 -23.10
C ILE A 225 26.82 -11.90 -22.81
N ASN A 226 27.52 -12.84 -23.45
CA ASN A 226 27.26 -14.26 -23.18
C ASN A 226 27.77 -14.63 -21.77
N ARG A 227 26.90 -15.21 -20.94
CA ARG A 227 27.23 -15.65 -19.58
C ARG A 227 27.59 -17.14 -19.60
N THR A 228 28.88 -17.47 -19.69
CA THR A 228 29.37 -18.85 -19.95
C THR A 228 29.30 -19.83 -18.77
N ASN A 229 28.69 -19.49 -17.64
CA ASN A 229 28.58 -20.38 -16.49
C ASN A 229 27.34 -21.29 -16.62
N GLN A 230 27.47 -22.59 -16.30
CA GLN A 230 26.46 -23.63 -16.58
C GLN A 230 25.08 -23.40 -15.93
N GLU A 231 25.00 -22.76 -14.76
CA GLU A 231 23.71 -22.38 -14.15
C GLU A 231 23.08 -21.15 -14.83
N TYR A 232 23.90 -20.28 -15.41
CA TYR A 232 23.52 -19.00 -16.00
C TYR A 232 22.97 -19.18 -17.40
N ASP A 233 23.52 -20.16 -18.13
CA ASP A 233 23.14 -20.51 -19.51
C ASP A 233 21.65 -20.92 -19.62
N LYS A 234 21.03 -21.30 -18.50
CA LYS A 234 19.60 -21.65 -18.44
C LYS A 234 18.68 -20.47 -18.12
N SER A 235 19.21 -19.32 -17.70
CA SER A 235 18.40 -18.20 -17.22
C SER A 235 17.70 -17.44 -18.34
N GLY A 236 18.31 -17.35 -19.53
CA GLY A 236 17.74 -16.72 -20.72
C GLY A 236 17.32 -15.26 -20.50
N TYR A 237 18.11 -14.49 -19.74
CA TYR A 237 17.79 -13.11 -19.38
C TYR A 237 17.59 -12.22 -20.60
N ILE A 238 18.48 -12.30 -21.60
CA ILE A 238 18.35 -11.53 -22.83
C ILE A 238 17.01 -11.80 -23.54
N LEU A 239 16.55 -13.06 -23.59
CA LEU A 239 15.28 -13.40 -24.21
C LEU A 239 14.11 -12.76 -23.47
N GLN A 240 14.14 -12.77 -22.14
CA GLN A 240 13.12 -12.13 -21.30
C GLN A 240 13.10 -10.61 -21.49
N THR A 241 14.27 -9.97 -21.41
CA THR A 241 14.44 -8.52 -21.58
C THR A 241 14.03 -8.06 -22.97
N VAL A 242 14.44 -8.77 -24.02
CA VAL A 242 14.08 -8.45 -25.41
C VAL A 242 12.59 -8.65 -25.64
N ALA A 243 11.99 -9.74 -25.16
CA ALA A 243 10.57 -9.98 -25.30
C ALA A 243 9.72 -8.86 -24.66
N ALA A 244 10.02 -8.51 -23.42
CA ALA A 244 9.30 -7.47 -22.69
C ALA A 244 9.53 -6.08 -23.31
N THR A 245 10.77 -5.76 -23.68
CA THR A 245 11.10 -4.48 -24.32
C THR A 245 10.44 -4.36 -25.69
N HIS A 246 10.47 -5.41 -26.52
CA HIS A 246 9.80 -5.42 -27.81
C HIS A 246 8.28 -5.26 -27.66
N LYS A 247 7.67 -5.94 -26.67
CA LYS A 247 6.23 -5.79 -26.38
C LYS A 247 5.87 -4.36 -25.99
N MET A 248 6.62 -3.75 -25.06
CA MET A 248 6.46 -2.35 -24.69
C MET A 248 6.66 -1.42 -25.90
N PHE A 249 7.67 -1.71 -26.73
CA PHE A 249 8.03 -0.93 -27.90
C PHE A 249 6.93 -0.93 -28.97
N VAL A 250 6.38 -2.10 -29.32
CA VAL A 250 5.31 -2.22 -30.33
C VAL A 250 3.99 -1.63 -29.83
N GLN A 251 3.70 -1.76 -28.54
CA GLN A 251 2.47 -1.21 -27.94
C GLN A 251 2.51 0.31 -27.78
N ASP A 252 3.70 0.90 -27.73
CA ASP A 252 3.87 2.33 -27.54
C ASP A 252 3.44 3.14 -28.77
N LYS A 253 2.57 4.12 -28.53
CA LYS A 253 2.10 5.10 -29.51
C LYS A 253 2.60 6.51 -29.21
N ILE A 254 3.37 6.67 -28.14
CA ILE A 254 3.73 7.98 -27.58
C ILE A 254 5.01 8.50 -28.21
N PHE A 255 6.01 7.63 -28.42
CA PHE A 255 7.20 7.96 -29.21
C PHE A 255 6.96 7.50 -30.65
N PRO A 256 6.64 8.41 -31.59
CA PRO A 256 6.31 8.05 -32.96
C PRO A 256 7.53 7.52 -33.72
N ASN A 257 8.69 8.15 -33.52
CA ASN A 257 9.95 7.77 -34.15
C ASN A 257 10.85 7.15 -33.10
N LYS A 258 10.99 5.83 -33.13
CA LYS A 258 11.84 5.10 -32.18
C LYS A 258 12.51 3.92 -32.85
N ILE A 259 13.68 3.54 -32.34
CA ILE A 259 14.44 2.38 -32.81
C ILE A 259 14.84 1.52 -31.60
N MET A 260 14.85 0.20 -31.79
CA MET A 260 15.30 -0.77 -30.81
C MET A 260 16.48 -1.55 -31.39
N ILE A 261 17.59 -1.59 -30.65
CA ILE A 261 18.82 -2.27 -31.04
C ILE A 261 19.35 -3.14 -29.90
N ILE A 262 19.95 -4.28 -30.25
CA ILE A 262 20.71 -5.12 -29.31
C ILE A 262 22.19 -4.79 -29.51
N CYS A 263 22.87 -4.37 -28.45
CA CYS A 263 24.30 -4.14 -28.44
C CYS A 263 25.02 -5.35 -27.82
N ASN A 264 25.55 -6.22 -28.70
CA ASN A 264 26.31 -7.40 -28.32
C ASN A 264 27.79 -7.04 -28.11
N VAL A 265 28.23 -7.14 -26.86
CA VAL A 265 29.60 -6.83 -26.43
C VAL A 265 30.41 -8.09 -26.08
N ASP A 266 29.94 -9.25 -26.52
CA ASP A 266 30.65 -10.51 -26.39
C ASP A 266 31.86 -10.60 -27.30
N VAL A 267 32.98 -11.11 -26.78
CA VAL A 267 34.25 -11.24 -27.53
C VAL A 267 34.12 -12.23 -28.69
N PHE A 268 33.25 -13.23 -28.56
CA PHE A 268 32.97 -14.27 -29.53
C PHE A 268 31.46 -14.26 -29.89
N PRO A 269 30.98 -13.23 -30.61
CA PRO A 269 29.55 -13.01 -30.82
C PRO A 269 28.83 -14.17 -31.52
N GLN A 270 29.57 -15.00 -32.28
CA GLN A 270 29.03 -16.19 -32.97
C GLN A 270 28.64 -17.32 -32.01
N ASN A 271 29.24 -17.37 -30.82
CA ASN A 271 28.94 -18.38 -29.82
C ASN A 271 27.67 -18.04 -29.02
N TYR A 272 27.18 -16.80 -29.12
CA TYR A 272 26.01 -16.35 -28.38
C TYR A 272 24.71 -16.71 -29.13
N THR A 273 24.31 -17.98 -29.03
CA THR A 273 23.22 -18.57 -29.83
C THR A 273 21.88 -17.84 -29.70
N GLU A 274 21.56 -17.28 -28.54
CA GLU A 274 20.32 -16.51 -28.31
C GLU A 274 20.31 -15.22 -29.15
N VAL A 275 21.39 -14.45 -29.12
CA VAL A 275 21.52 -13.21 -29.90
C VAL A 275 21.61 -13.49 -31.40
N VAL A 276 22.29 -14.57 -31.80
CA VAL A 276 22.35 -15.00 -33.21
C VAL A 276 20.96 -15.27 -33.76
N LYS A 277 20.07 -15.88 -32.98
CA LYS A 277 18.67 -16.09 -33.36
C LYS A 277 17.88 -14.78 -33.40
N LEU A 278 18.10 -13.88 -32.45
CA LEU A 278 17.40 -12.59 -32.41
C LEU A 278 17.79 -11.66 -33.57
N LYS A 279 18.98 -11.84 -34.15
CA LYS A 279 19.49 -11.03 -35.27
C LYS A 279 18.60 -11.05 -36.51
N SER A 280 17.77 -12.09 -36.72
CA SER A 280 16.83 -12.13 -37.84
C SER A 280 15.66 -11.14 -37.68
N SER A 281 15.30 -10.81 -36.45
CA SER A 281 14.08 -10.02 -36.16
C SER A 281 14.38 -8.64 -35.57
N ILE A 282 15.56 -8.45 -34.98
CA ILE A 282 15.93 -7.22 -34.27
C ILE A 282 17.34 -6.80 -34.70
N PRO A 283 17.57 -5.53 -35.04
CA PRO A 283 18.91 -5.01 -35.34
C PRO A 283 19.90 -5.29 -34.21
N VAL A 284 21.03 -5.93 -34.55
CA VAL A 284 22.14 -6.22 -33.64
C VAL A 284 23.37 -5.43 -34.05
N ILE A 285 23.94 -4.71 -33.09
CA ILE A 285 25.23 -4.05 -33.18
C ILE A 285 26.23 -4.92 -32.42
N GLN A 286 27.38 -5.18 -33.03
CA GLN A 286 28.44 -6.00 -32.46
C GLN A 286 29.67 -5.15 -32.19
N ARG A 287 30.20 -5.24 -30.99
CA ARG A 287 31.46 -4.60 -30.63
C ARG A 287 32.66 -5.27 -31.32
N TYR A 288 32.67 -6.60 -31.36
CA TYR A 288 33.80 -7.40 -31.87
C TYR A 288 33.47 -8.15 -33.17
N GLY A 289 32.56 -7.64 -33.99
CA GLY A 289 32.12 -8.33 -35.21
C GLY A 289 31.38 -7.43 -36.20
N LEU A 290 30.69 -8.05 -37.15
CA LEU A 290 29.92 -7.34 -38.18
C LEU A 290 28.56 -6.92 -37.63
N SER A 291 28.33 -5.61 -37.61
CA SER A 291 27.08 -5.01 -37.18
C SER A 291 26.05 -4.95 -38.31
N SER A 292 24.77 -5.02 -37.92
CA SER A 292 23.64 -4.84 -38.85
C SER A 292 23.44 -3.40 -39.28
N LEU A 293 23.90 -2.44 -38.46
CA LEU A 293 23.83 -1.02 -38.74
C LEU A 293 25.24 -0.45 -38.98
N PRO A 294 25.39 0.59 -39.83
CA PRO A 294 26.64 1.30 -39.98
C PRO A 294 27.00 1.93 -38.64
N ILE A 295 28.15 1.55 -38.09
CA ILE A 295 28.63 2.11 -36.83
C ILE A 295 29.53 3.30 -37.14
N THR A 296 29.24 4.43 -36.52
CA THR A 296 30.12 5.60 -36.48
C THR A 296 30.37 5.98 -35.03
N TYR A 297 31.61 5.80 -34.58
CA TYR A 297 32.12 6.30 -33.30
C TYR A 297 33.45 7.03 -33.55
N ASP A 298 33.92 7.80 -32.56
CA ASP A 298 35.15 8.56 -32.66
C ASP A 298 36.34 7.67 -33.07
N PHE A 299 37.11 8.14 -34.05
CA PHE A 299 38.30 7.45 -34.53
C PHE A 299 39.33 7.23 -33.41
N GLU A 300 39.45 8.17 -32.47
CA GLU A 300 40.38 8.06 -31.35
C GLU A 300 40.03 6.88 -30.42
N ARG A 301 38.73 6.62 -30.21
CA ARG A 301 38.25 5.52 -29.37
C ARG A 301 38.21 4.16 -30.06
N ARG A 302 38.49 4.09 -31.37
CA ARG A 302 38.50 2.82 -32.12
C ARG A 302 39.46 1.80 -31.52
N PHE A 303 40.61 2.24 -31.02
CA PHE A 303 41.56 1.36 -30.36
C PHE A 303 41.03 0.84 -29.02
N LEU A 304 40.41 1.73 -28.23
CA LEU A 304 39.78 1.36 -26.95
C LEU A 304 38.67 0.33 -27.15
N TYR A 305 37.78 0.55 -28.13
CA TYR A 305 36.69 -0.37 -28.45
C TYR A 305 37.14 -1.67 -29.12
N GLY A 306 38.27 -1.67 -29.82
CA GLY A 306 38.88 -2.87 -30.39
C GLY A 306 39.64 -3.75 -29.37
N THR A 307 39.93 -3.23 -28.18
CA THR A 307 40.68 -3.95 -27.14
C THR A 307 39.88 -5.13 -26.62
N LYS A 308 40.46 -6.33 -26.65
CA LYS A 308 39.83 -7.58 -26.17
C LYS A 308 40.30 -8.02 -24.78
N ILE A 309 41.41 -7.47 -24.31
CA ILE A 309 42.06 -7.87 -23.05
C ILE A 309 41.89 -6.74 -22.05
N TYR A 310 41.28 -7.05 -20.92
CA TYR A 310 41.03 -6.11 -19.84
C TYR A 310 41.66 -6.61 -18.53
N PRO A 311 42.16 -5.71 -17.67
CA PRO A 311 42.73 -6.11 -16.40
C PRO A 311 41.67 -6.70 -15.45
N ASN A 312 40.40 -6.28 -15.58
CA ASN A 312 39.27 -6.88 -14.88
C ASN A 312 37.94 -6.64 -15.63
N ASN A 313 36.88 -7.30 -15.17
CA ASN A 313 35.56 -7.26 -15.77
C ASN A 313 34.88 -5.88 -15.68
N TYR A 314 35.17 -5.09 -14.64
CA TYR A 314 34.58 -3.77 -14.45
C TYR A 314 35.09 -2.75 -15.47
N TYR A 315 36.36 -2.86 -15.86
CA TYR A 315 36.94 -2.03 -16.92
C TYR A 315 36.28 -2.37 -18.26
N LYS A 316 36.12 -3.68 -18.52
CA LYS A 316 35.42 -4.15 -19.72
C LYS A 316 33.98 -3.63 -19.75
N GLU A 317 33.26 -3.75 -18.65
CA GLU A 317 31.87 -3.28 -18.49
C GLU A 317 31.75 -1.78 -18.79
N THR A 318 32.64 -0.95 -18.26
CA THR A 318 32.62 0.50 -18.52
C THR A 318 32.84 0.81 -20.01
N VAL A 319 33.81 0.14 -20.64
CA VAL A 319 34.09 0.33 -22.08
C VAL A 319 32.95 -0.20 -22.95
N ASP A 320 32.35 -1.33 -22.59
CA ASP A 320 31.15 -1.89 -23.24
C ASP A 320 29.99 -0.90 -23.17
N TYR A 321 29.76 -0.31 -21.99
CA TYR A 321 28.73 0.69 -21.77
C TYR A 321 28.94 1.93 -22.65
N MET A 322 30.16 2.46 -22.68
CA MET A 322 30.54 3.58 -23.54
C MET A 322 30.31 3.27 -25.02
N PHE A 323 30.78 2.11 -25.49
CA PHE A 323 30.61 1.68 -26.89
C PHE A 323 29.14 1.65 -27.30
N CYS A 324 28.29 1.03 -26.48
CA CYS A 324 26.87 0.92 -26.76
C CYS A 324 26.17 2.28 -26.72
N LEU A 325 26.50 3.13 -25.74
CA LEU A 325 25.94 4.48 -25.60
C LEU A 325 26.35 5.39 -26.76
N GLU A 326 27.63 5.39 -27.16
CA GLU A 326 28.13 6.19 -28.27
C GLU A 326 27.51 5.74 -29.59
N THR A 327 27.43 4.42 -29.81
CA THR A 327 26.84 3.89 -31.04
C THR A 327 25.35 4.24 -31.13
N ALA A 328 24.62 4.18 -30.02
CA ALA A 328 23.23 4.61 -29.97
C ALA A 328 23.08 6.11 -30.28
N HIS A 329 23.96 6.93 -29.70
CA HIS A 329 23.98 8.37 -29.90
C HIS A 329 24.32 8.76 -31.34
N SER A 330 25.11 7.96 -32.05
CA SER A 330 25.44 8.18 -33.47
C SER A 330 24.22 8.14 -34.40
N LEU A 331 23.13 7.49 -33.98
CA LEU A 331 21.84 7.52 -34.67
C LEU A 331 21.12 8.88 -34.53
N ARG A 332 21.72 9.82 -33.79
CA ARG A 332 21.22 11.15 -33.45
C ARG A 332 19.83 11.13 -32.82
N PRO A 333 19.56 10.27 -31.82
CA PRO A 333 18.29 10.28 -31.14
C PRO A 333 18.18 11.50 -30.22
N LYS A 334 16.98 11.86 -29.80
CA LYS A 334 16.79 12.85 -28.73
C LYS A 334 17.09 12.27 -27.35
N TYR A 335 16.70 11.02 -27.12
CA TYR A 335 17.01 10.28 -25.90
C TYR A 335 17.53 8.88 -26.21
N VAL A 336 18.46 8.40 -25.37
CA VAL A 336 18.95 7.01 -25.42
C VAL A 336 18.52 6.28 -24.16
N LEU A 337 17.70 5.25 -24.31
CA LEU A 337 17.31 4.33 -23.24
C LEU A 337 18.25 3.12 -23.26
N MET A 338 19.24 3.13 -22.37
CA MET A 338 20.17 2.03 -22.13
C MET A 338 19.54 1.03 -21.15
N ILE A 339 19.52 -0.25 -21.53
CA ILE A 339 18.95 -1.35 -20.75
C ILE A 339 20.00 -2.48 -20.71
N GLU A 340 20.27 -3.04 -19.53
CA GLU A 340 21.08 -4.26 -19.39
C GLU A 340 20.23 -5.51 -19.73
N ASP A 341 20.87 -6.58 -20.21
CA ASP A 341 20.19 -7.80 -20.64
C ASP A 341 19.41 -8.55 -19.56
N ASP A 342 19.51 -8.14 -18.30
CA ASP A 342 18.77 -8.66 -17.16
C ASP A 342 17.83 -7.63 -16.52
N SER A 343 17.32 -6.70 -17.33
CA SER A 343 16.42 -5.64 -16.89
C SER A 343 15.13 -5.60 -17.72
N MET A 344 14.00 -5.86 -17.08
CA MET A 344 12.71 -6.00 -17.74
C MET A 344 11.82 -4.76 -17.53
N PRO A 345 11.31 -4.10 -18.59
CA PRO A 345 10.42 -2.96 -18.44
C PRO A 345 9.03 -3.36 -17.93
N ARG A 346 8.37 -2.45 -17.22
CA ARG A 346 6.92 -2.50 -16.98
C ARG A 346 6.15 -2.07 -18.23
N SER A 347 4.92 -2.57 -18.36
CA SER A 347 4.06 -2.35 -19.53
C SER A 347 3.81 -0.87 -19.86
N ASN A 348 3.77 0.00 -18.85
CA ASN A 348 3.52 1.45 -18.99
C ASN A 348 4.79 2.31 -18.88
N ALA A 349 5.99 1.73 -18.94
CA ALA A 349 7.23 2.48 -18.68
C ALA A 349 7.45 3.66 -19.64
N LEU A 350 7.24 3.49 -20.95
CA LEU A 350 7.38 4.57 -21.92
C LEU A 350 6.36 5.70 -21.71
N GLU A 351 5.12 5.39 -21.32
CA GLU A 351 4.11 6.40 -20.99
C GLU A 351 4.57 7.27 -19.82
N ILE A 352 5.09 6.63 -18.78
CA ILE A 352 5.53 7.33 -17.58
C ILE A 352 6.79 8.15 -17.86
N ILE A 353 7.75 7.60 -18.61
CA ILE A 353 8.94 8.32 -19.08
C ILE A 353 8.51 9.58 -19.82
N HIS A 354 7.64 9.46 -20.83
CA HIS A 354 7.18 10.60 -21.61
C HIS A 354 6.48 11.64 -20.73
N HIS A 355 5.60 11.22 -19.82
CA HIS A 355 4.94 12.12 -18.88
C HIS A 355 5.93 12.89 -18.00
N LYS A 356 7.02 12.26 -17.55
CA LYS A 356 8.07 12.92 -16.77
C LYS A 356 8.98 13.82 -17.58
N LEU A 357 9.28 13.47 -18.83
CA LEU A 357 9.97 14.36 -19.77
C LEU A 357 9.14 15.63 -20.03
N GLN A 358 7.83 15.50 -20.24
CA GLN A 358 6.94 16.66 -20.38
C GLN A 358 6.92 17.53 -19.12
N TYR A 359 6.90 16.92 -17.93
CA TYR A 359 6.98 17.65 -16.67
C TYR A 359 8.28 18.44 -16.55
N LEU A 360 9.44 17.83 -16.86
CA LEU A 360 10.74 18.51 -16.85
C LEU A 360 10.77 19.66 -17.86
N LYS A 361 10.25 19.44 -19.08
CA LYS A 361 10.16 20.48 -20.11
C LYS A 361 9.31 21.68 -19.68
N ARG A 362 8.21 21.46 -18.95
CA ARG A 362 7.36 22.54 -18.39
C ARG A 362 8.03 23.26 -17.21
N LYS A 363 8.87 22.57 -16.45
CA LYS A 363 9.62 23.19 -15.35
C LYS A 363 10.77 24.08 -15.89
N SER A 364 11.38 23.67 -17.00
CA SER A 364 12.52 24.29 -17.66
C SER A 364 12.17 25.52 -18.54
N ILE A 365 10.97 26.11 -18.39
CA ILE A 365 10.48 27.22 -19.25
C ILE A 365 11.40 28.47 -19.25
N SER A 366 12.37 28.57 -18.34
CA SER A 366 13.37 29.65 -18.29
C SER A 366 14.68 29.39 -19.06
N THR A 367 15.00 28.16 -19.46
CA THR A 367 16.31 27.79 -20.03
C THR A 367 16.12 26.79 -21.16
N LEU A 368 16.45 27.19 -22.39
CA LEU A 368 16.22 26.47 -23.67
C LEU A 368 16.99 25.13 -23.84
N GLN A 369 17.48 24.50 -22.78
CA GLN A 369 18.27 23.27 -22.84
C GLN A 369 17.61 22.13 -22.08
N GLU A 370 17.81 20.89 -22.54
CA GLU A 370 17.48 19.73 -21.71
C GLU A 370 18.38 19.79 -20.47
N GLU A 371 17.78 19.80 -19.29
CA GLU A 371 18.52 20.14 -18.08
C GLU A 371 19.21 18.94 -17.42
N PHE A 372 19.03 17.69 -17.90
CA PHE A 372 19.48 16.51 -17.17
C PHE A 372 20.41 15.61 -17.95
N ALA A 373 21.43 15.05 -17.30
CA ALA A 373 22.35 14.09 -17.89
C ALA A 373 21.63 12.75 -18.15
N TYR A 374 21.00 12.20 -17.11
CA TYR A 374 20.27 10.95 -17.20
C TYR A 374 19.15 10.81 -16.15
N ILE A 375 18.23 9.88 -16.40
CA ILE A 375 17.21 9.41 -15.46
C ILE A 375 17.40 7.91 -15.22
N LYS A 376 17.66 7.52 -13.97
CA LYS A 376 17.66 6.12 -13.53
C LYS A 376 16.23 5.60 -13.42
N LEU A 377 15.97 4.46 -14.05
CA LEU A 377 14.63 3.87 -14.15
C LEU A 377 14.42 2.67 -13.21
N PHE A 378 15.48 2.31 -12.48
CA PHE A 378 15.49 1.28 -11.46
C PHE A 378 16.43 1.66 -10.32
N TYR A 379 16.05 1.26 -9.12
CA TYR A 379 16.91 1.25 -7.94
C TYR A 379 16.61 -0.01 -7.10
N PRO A 380 17.60 -0.69 -6.50
CA PRO A 380 17.39 -1.97 -5.82
C PRO A 380 16.28 -1.91 -4.74
N PRO A 381 15.26 -2.79 -4.79
CA PRO A 381 14.15 -2.78 -3.84
C PRO A 381 14.59 -2.89 -2.37
N LYS A 382 15.65 -3.66 -2.08
CA LYS A 382 16.21 -3.79 -0.73
C LYS A 382 16.63 -2.45 -0.10
N TRP A 383 16.93 -1.43 -0.90
CA TRP A 383 17.34 -0.10 -0.44
C TRP A 383 16.21 0.93 -0.55
N GLN A 384 15.00 0.52 -0.96
CA GLN A 384 13.83 1.38 -1.07
C GLN A 384 12.92 1.36 0.16
N GLY A 385 13.37 0.73 1.26
CA GLY A 385 12.64 0.68 2.52
C GLY A 385 12.38 2.06 3.13
N TYR A 386 11.61 2.09 4.22
CA TYR A 386 11.51 3.29 5.04
C TYR A 386 12.84 3.54 5.75
N GLY A 387 13.32 4.78 5.68
CA GLY A 387 14.52 5.25 6.37
C GLY A 387 14.26 6.55 7.12
N PHE A 388 15.32 7.14 7.68
CA PHE A 388 15.26 8.38 8.45
C PHE A 388 15.32 9.65 7.58
N GLU A 389 15.28 9.52 6.26
CA GLU A 389 15.24 10.67 5.38
C GLU A 389 13.92 11.43 5.55
N LEU A 390 13.98 12.76 5.58
CA LEU A 390 12.82 13.62 5.79
C LEU A 390 11.67 13.29 4.81
N THR A 391 12.01 12.94 3.57
CA THR A 391 11.03 12.54 2.56
C THR A 391 10.30 11.25 2.95
N ARG A 392 11.01 10.24 3.46
CA ARG A 392 10.42 8.95 3.88
C ARG A 392 9.59 9.11 5.15
N LEU A 393 10.07 9.92 6.10
CA LEU A 393 9.31 10.27 7.30
C LEU A 393 8.03 11.02 6.94
N SER A 394 8.10 11.97 6.00
CA SER A 394 6.92 12.70 5.54
C SER A 394 5.91 11.79 4.85
N GLU A 395 6.35 10.79 4.07
CA GLU A 395 5.47 9.78 3.47
C GLU A 395 4.70 9.01 4.55
N ILE A 396 5.38 8.51 5.59
CA ILE A 396 4.75 7.79 6.72
C ILE A 396 3.76 8.69 7.47
N ILE A 397 4.16 9.93 7.80
CA ILE A 397 3.30 10.87 8.52
C ILE A 397 2.05 11.19 7.70
N CYS A 398 2.19 11.47 6.40
CA CYS A 398 1.06 11.73 5.52
C CYS A 398 0.11 10.54 5.46
N ILE A 399 0.62 9.31 5.32
CA ILE A 399 -0.21 8.10 5.33
C ILE A 399 -0.92 7.92 6.67
N GLY A 400 -0.22 8.14 7.78
CA GLY A 400 -0.80 8.12 9.12
C GLY A 400 -1.93 9.13 9.26
N CYS A 401 -1.72 10.39 8.88
CA CYS A 401 -2.75 11.43 8.92
C CYS A 401 -3.96 11.08 8.05
N ILE A 402 -3.75 10.58 6.82
CA ILE A 402 -4.84 10.12 5.94
C ILE A 402 -5.63 8.98 6.61
N GLY A 403 -4.92 8.00 7.21
CA GLY A 403 -5.52 6.89 7.94
C GLY A 403 -6.36 7.35 9.15
N GLY A 404 -5.81 8.25 9.96
CA GLY A 404 -6.50 8.89 11.07
C GLY A 404 -7.76 9.64 10.64
N SER A 405 -7.64 10.51 9.62
CA SER A 405 -8.77 11.26 9.07
C SER A 405 -9.85 10.34 8.50
N THR A 406 -9.45 9.23 7.86
CA THR A 406 -10.38 8.22 7.35
C THR A 406 -11.17 7.57 8.48
N LEU A 407 -10.51 7.21 9.58
CA LEU A 407 -11.18 6.58 10.71
C LEU A 407 -12.13 7.55 11.43
N VAL A 408 -11.76 8.82 11.55
CA VAL A 408 -12.66 9.89 12.03
C VAL A 408 -13.86 10.03 11.11
N ALA A 409 -13.66 10.08 9.79
CA ALA A 409 -14.74 10.18 8.82
C ALA A 409 -15.73 9.01 8.94
N ILE A 410 -15.22 7.78 9.09
CA ILE A 410 -16.03 6.59 9.35
C ILE A 410 -16.82 6.76 10.66
N ASN A 411 -16.17 7.17 11.75
CA ASN A 411 -16.85 7.39 13.03
C ASN A 411 -17.98 8.44 12.94
N LEU A 412 -17.74 9.53 12.19
CA LEU A 412 -18.75 10.57 11.96
C LEU A 412 -19.95 10.04 11.17
N MET A 413 -19.70 9.18 10.17
CA MET A 413 -20.76 8.57 9.35
C MET A 413 -21.60 7.57 10.14
N THR A 414 -21.00 6.85 11.10
CA THR A 414 -21.63 5.66 11.69
C THR A 414 -22.13 5.89 13.12
N CYS A 415 -21.32 6.49 13.98
CA CYS A 415 -21.62 6.59 15.42
C CYS A 415 -22.31 7.90 15.81
N LYS A 416 -22.44 8.88 14.90
CA LYS A 416 -22.99 10.24 15.14
C LYS A 416 -22.44 10.91 16.42
N SER A 417 -21.29 10.47 16.91
CA SER A 417 -20.69 10.98 18.14
C SER A 417 -20.21 12.41 17.90
N ARG A 418 -20.59 13.30 18.82
CA ARG A 418 -20.27 14.73 18.75
C ARG A 418 -19.14 15.14 19.67
N SER A 419 -18.62 14.22 20.49
CA SER A 419 -17.51 14.53 21.39
C SER A 419 -16.21 14.70 20.61
N ASN A 420 -15.56 15.85 20.78
CA ASN A 420 -14.25 16.12 20.17
C ASN A 420 -13.18 15.15 20.70
N PHE A 421 -13.21 14.85 22.01
CA PHE A 421 -12.27 13.89 22.62
C PHE A 421 -12.31 12.52 21.94
N ILE A 422 -13.51 12.02 21.63
CA ILE A 422 -13.66 10.73 20.94
C ILE A 422 -13.06 10.81 19.53
N ARG A 423 -13.27 11.92 18.81
CA ARG A 423 -12.72 12.13 17.46
C ARG A 423 -11.20 12.20 17.48
N ASP A 424 -10.62 12.90 18.44
CA ASP A 424 -9.17 13.02 18.59
C ASP A 424 -8.56 11.65 18.92
N ALA A 425 -9.21 10.87 19.79
CA ALA A 425 -8.80 9.49 20.08
C ALA A 425 -8.85 8.59 18.83
N TYR A 426 -9.91 8.67 18.02
CA TYR A 426 -9.99 7.94 16.75
C TYR A 426 -8.93 8.39 15.74
N PHE A 427 -8.63 9.69 15.67
CA PHE A 427 -7.60 10.21 14.80
C PHE A 427 -6.23 9.66 15.18
N LEU A 428 -5.83 9.79 16.45
CA LEU A 428 -4.54 9.30 16.95
C LEU A 428 -4.41 7.79 16.81
N TYR A 429 -5.46 7.04 17.15
CA TYR A 429 -5.48 5.59 16.97
C TYR A 429 -5.35 5.20 15.49
N GLY A 430 -6.07 5.89 14.60
CA GLY A 430 -5.98 5.65 13.16
C GLY A 430 -4.59 5.98 12.59
N VAL A 431 -3.96 7.08 13.04
CA VAL A 431 -2.58 7.42 12.67
C VAL A 431 -1.63 6.28 13.05
N TRP A 432 -1.64 5.87 14.31
CA TRP A 432 -0.78 4.78 14.79
C TRP A 432 -1.02 3.46 14.06
N LEU A 433 -2.29 3.08 13.89
CA LEU A 433 -2.66 1.85 13.19
C LEU A 433 -2.15 1.84 11.75
N PHE A 434 -2.38 2.91 10.98
CA PHE A 434 -1.95 2.97 9.58
C PHE A 434 -0.43 3.04 9.43
N VAL A 435 0.26 3.76 10.33
CA VAL A 435 1.74 3.76 10.37
C VAL A 435 2.26 2.34 10.59
N LEU A 436 1.74 1.62 11.58
CA LEU A 436 2.15 0.23 11.84
C LEU A 436 1.87 -0.68 10.64
N VAL A 437 0.71 -0.53 10.00
CA VAL A 437 0.35 -1.31 8.81
C VAL A 437 1.29 -1.05 7.64
N VAL A 438 1.65 0.20 7.34
CA VAL A 438 2.59 0.44 6.23
C VAL A 438 4.01 0.02 6.55
N LEU A 439 4.43 0.13 7.81
CA LEU A 439 5.73 -0.39 8.25
C LEU A 439 5.82 -1.91 8.09
N THR A 440 4.75 -2.66 8.42
CA THR A 440 4.75 -4.13 8.25
C THR A 440 4.69 -4.57 6.80
N ILE A 441 3.92 -3.87 5.96
CA ILE A 441 3.84 -4.11 4.51
C ILE A 441 5.19 -3.83 3.83
N GLY A 442 5.96 -2.86 4.34
CA GLY A 442 7.20 -2.41 3.74
C GLY A 442 6.96 -1.38 2.62
N ARG A 443 7.85 -0.39 2.54
CA ARG A 443 7.71 0.73 1.60
C ARG A 443 7.65 0.26 0.14
N GLN A 444 8.42 -0.76 -0.20
CA GLN A 444 8.50 -1.34 -1.55
C GLN A 444 7.12 -1.75 -2.07
N ASN A 445 6.34 -2.43 -1.23
CA ASN A 445 4.99 -2.87 -1.57
C ASN A 445 3.98 -1.72 -1.57
N VAL A 446 4.18 -0.70 -0.72
CA VAL A 446 3.38 0.53 -0.76
C VAL A 446 3.62 1.31 -2.06
N MET A 447 4.86 1.36 -2.54
CA MET A 447 5.20 2.00 -3.82
C MET A 447 4.55 1.28 -5.00
N GLU A 448 4.41 -0.05 -4.94
CA GLU A 448 3.70 -0.82 -5.96
C GLU A 448 2.23 -0.40 -6.10
N PHE A 449 1.57 -0.04 -5.00
CA PHE A 449 0.20 0.51 -5.06
C PHE A 449 0.15 1.84 -5.81
N PHE A 450 1.18 2.68 -5.63
CA PHE A 450 1.30 3.96 -6.33
C PHE A 450 1.69 3.82 -7.81
N SER A 451 2.23 2.68 -8.23
CA SER A 451 2.52 2.38 -9.64
C SER A 451 1.27 2.32 -10.54
N SER A 452 0.07 2.33 -9.96
CA SER A 452 -1.22 2.30 -10.68
C SER A 452 -1.50 3.56 -11.51
N SER A 453 -0.83 4.69 -11.24
CA SER A 453 -1.03 5.94 -11.98
C SER A 453 0.28 6.68 -12.23
N LYS A 454 0.47 7.16 -13.47
CA LYS A 454 1.63 7.98 -13.89
C LYS A 454 1.83 9.25 -13.07
N HIS A 455 0.79 9.72 -12.38
CA HIS A 455 0.85 10.93 -11.57
C HIS A 455 1.56 10.73 -10.23
N PHE A 456 1.58 9.50 -9.70
CA PHE A 456 2.24 9.20 -8.42
C PHE A 456 3.73 8.90 -8.57
N TYR A 457 4.24 8.80 -9.79
CA TYR A 457 5.67 8.72 -10.01
C TYR A 457 6.32 10.06 -9.64
N THR A 458 7.51 10.02 -9.05
CA THR A 458 8.28 11.20 -8.63
C THR A 458 9.70 11.11 -9.19
N LEU A 459 10.33 12.28 -9.38
CA LEU A 459 11.74 12.38 -9.72
C LEU A 459 12.50 12.82 -8.46
N ARG A 460 13.53 12.06 -8.09
CA ARG A 460 14.46 12.35 -7.01
C ARG A 460 15.86 12.55 -7.58
N PRO A 461 16.78 13.23 -6.88
CA PRO A 461 18.20 13.23 -7.27
C PRO A 461 18.71 11.80 -7.40
N SER A 462 19.48 11.51 -8.46
CA SER A 462 19.97 10.16 -8.72
C SER A 462 21.01 9.72 -7.67
N PRO A 463 20.88 8.53 -7.06
CA PRO A 463 21.90 7.95 -6.20
C PRO A 463 23.06 7.37 -7.01
N GLY A 464 24.15 7.02 -6.31
CA GLY A 464 25.40 6.57 -6.91
C GLY A 464 25.56 5.07 -7.22
N CYS A 465 24.50 4.26 -7.14
CA CYS A 465 24.57 2.84 -7.52
C CYS A 465 23.81 2.53 -8.79
N CYS A 466 24.32 1.52 -9.51
CA CYS A 466 23.57 0.64 -10.40
C CYS A 466 23.13 1.31 -11.72
N THR A 467 23.24 0.57 -12.82
CA THR A 467 22.92 1.03 -14.20
C THR A 467 21.94 0.16 -15.03
N PRO A 468 21.07 -0.70 -14.45
CA PRO A 468 20.27 -1.67 -15.21
C PRO A 468 19.35 -1.07 -16.27
N ALA A 469 18.81 0.12 -16.01
CA ALA A 469 18.02 0.86 -16.99
C ALA A 469 18.18 2.37 -16.77
N MET A 470 18.65 3.08 -17.79
CA MET A 470 18.97 4.51 -17.75
C MET A 470 18.52 5.22 -19.03
N LEU A 471 17.87 6.37 -18.88
CA LEU A 471 17.51 7.25 -19.98
C LEU A 471 18.47 8.44 -20.01
N PHE A 472 19.28 8.56 -21.05
CA PHE A 472 20.19 9.68 -21.27
C PHE A 472 19.55 10.75 -22.16
N SER A 473 19.80 12.02 -21.82
CA SER A 473 19.62 13.12 -22.78
C SER A 473 20.76 13.08 -23.79
N SER A 474 20.44 13.09 -25.07
CA SER A 474 21.43 13.01 -26.14
C SER A 474 22.43 14.16 -26.10
N GLN A 475 22.01 15.33 -25.59
CA GLN A 475 22.85 16.51 -25.45
C GLN A 475 24.10 16.26 -24.59
N PHE A 476 23.97 15.47 -23.51
CA PHE A 476 25.06 15.27 -22.54
C PHE A 476 25.84 13.97 -22.71
N ILE A 477 25.46 13.14 -23.70
CA ILE A 477 26.15 11.87 -23.95
C ILE A 477 27.64 12.08 -24.27
N PRO A 478 28.05 13.07 -25.09
CA PRO A 478 29.46 13.33 -25.34
C PRO A 478 30.26 13.64 -24.07
N GLU A 479 29.76 14.49 -23.16
CA GLU A 479 30.45 14.78 -21.90
C GLU A 479 30.50 13.55 -20.98
N VAL A 480 29.43 12.76 -20.93
CA VAL A 480 29.40 11.50 -20.17
C VAL A 480 30.47 10.54 -20.69
N ILE A 481 30.55 10.33 -22.01
CA ILE A 481 31.52 9.40 -22.59
C ILE A 481 32.96 9.89 -22.34
N ASN A 482 33.24 11.18 -22.56
CA ASN A 482 34.55 11.78 -22.28
C ASN A 482 34.95 11.59 -20.80
N PHE A 483 33.99 11.75 -19.89
CA PHE A 483 34.23 11.55 -18.48
C PHE A 483 34.53 10.07 -18.15
N LEU A 484 33.74 9.15 -18.68
CA LEU A 484 33.96 7.71 -18.49
C LEU A 484 35.31 7.28 -19.08
N GLU A 485 35.68 7.78 -20.26
CA GLU A 485 36.98 7.52 -20.89
C GLU A 485 38.16 7.98 -20.01
N SER A 486 37.98 9.07 -19.26
CA SER A 486 39.02 9.57 -18.37
C SER A 486 39.11 8.78 -17.05
N ASN A 487 38.05 8.05 -16.65
CA ASN A 487 37.91 7.46 -15.31
C ASN A 487 37.65 5.94 -15.29
N TYR A 488 37.51 5.27 -16.44
CA TYR A 488 37.13 3.85 -16.54
C TYR A 488 38.10 2.88 -15.85
N LYS A 489 39.32 3.34 -15.53
CA LYS A 489 40.31 2.54 -14.80
C LYS A 489 40.13 2.62 -13.29
N ASP A 490 39.65 3.74 -12.79
CA ASP A 490 39.67 4.03 -11.35
C ASP A 490 38.30 3.82 -10.71
N LEU A 491 37.22 3.89 -11.51
CA LEU A 491 35.85 3.82 -11.03
C LEU A 491 35.02 2.82 -11.84
N HIS A 492 34.14 2.11 -11.15
CA HIS A 492 33.05 1.36 -11.76
C HIS A 492 32.09 2.32 -12.48
N THR A 493 31.42 1.86 -13.54
CA THR A 493 30.53 2.67 -14.38
C THR A 493 29.54 3.50 -13.56
N ASP A 494 28.90 2.91 -12.55
CA ASP A 494 27.89 3.58 -11.73
C ASP A 494 28.46 4.69 -10.84
N LEU A 495 29.60 4.43 -10.19
CA LEU A 495 30.35 5.40 -9.40
C LEU A 495 30.94 6.51 -10.27
N ALA A 496 31.39 6.19 -11.47
CA ALA A 496 31.88 7.15 -12.45
C ALA A 496 30.76 8.09 -12.89
N LEU A 497 29.58 7.56 -13.26
CA LEU A 497 28.41 8.36 -13.61
C LEU A 497 27.90 9.24 -12.45
N HIS A 498 28.04 8.76 -11.21
CA HIS A 498 27.72 9.56 -10.03
C HIS A 498 28.74 10.66 -9.75
N THR A 499 30.02 10.37 -9.99
CA THR A 499 31.10 11.36 -9.86
C THR A 499 30.96 12.44 -10.93
N PHE A 500 30.62 12.06 -12.16
CA PHE A 500 30.32 12.97 -13.26
C PHE A 500 29.27 14.02 -12.89
N ILE A 501 28.12 13.61 -12.33
CA ILE A 501 27.05 14.55 -11.97
C ILE A 501 27.46 15.49 -10.82
N LYS A 502 28.29 15.00 -9.89
CA LYS A 502 28.82 15.82 -8.79
C LYS A 502 29.82 16.86 -9.27
N GLN A 503 30.64 16.54 -10.26
CA GLN A 503 31.68 17.43 -10.78
C GLN A 503 31.16 18.40 -11.84
N SER A 504 30.29 17.94 -12.73
CA SER A 504 29.73 18.77 -13.81
C SER A 504 28.63 19.72 -13.35
N GLY A 505 27.95 19.41 -12.23
CA GLY A 505 26.77 20.15 -11.78
C GLY A 505 25.52 19.90 -12.64
N ILE A 506 25.60 19.02 -13.64
CA ILE A 506 24.46 18.63 -14.47
C ILE A 506 23.57 17.70 -13.64
N PRO A 507 22.28 18.02 -13.43
CA PRO A 507 21.42 17.20 -12.60
C PRO A 507 21.15 15.85 -13.28
N ALA A 508 20.99 14.84 -12.45
CA ALA A 508 20.47 13.54 -12.85
C ALA A 508 19.40 13.10 -11.86
N TYR A 509 18.44 12.34 -12.37
CA TYR A 509 17.27 11.94 -11.60
C TYR A 509 17.17 10.43 -11.45
N GLN A 510 16.43 9.99 -10.45
CA GLN A 510 15.89 8.64 -10.34
C GLN A 510 14.37 8.76 -10.32
N ILE A 511 13.69 7.85 -11.01
CA ILE A 511 12.24 7.73 -10.92
C ILE A 511 11.83 6.77 -9.81
N GLU A 512 10.80 7.15 -9.04
CA GLU A 512 10.16 6.29 -8.04
C GLU A 512 8.63 6.32 -8.23
N PRO A 513 7.92 5.18 -8.26
CA PRO A 513 8.41 3.79 -8.22
C PRO A 513 9.31 3.39 -9.41
N ASN A 514 9.95 2.21 -9.34
CA ASN A 514 10.76 1.67 -10.43
C ASN A 514 9.91 1.42 -11.70
N LEU A 515 10.48 1.69 -12.87
CA LEU A 515 9.87 1.37 -14.18
C LEU A 515 10.38 0.08 -14.79
N PHE A 516 11.51 -0.42 -14.28
CA PHE A 516 12.10 -1.68 -14.69
C PHE A 516 12.20 -2.59 -13.47
N ASN A 517 12.29 -3.88 -13.71
CA ASN A 517 12.60 -4.88 -12.70
C ASN A 517 13.91 -5.58 -13.08
N HIS A 518 14.79 -5.80 -12.11
CA HIS A 518 16.02 -6.58 -12.32
C HIS A 518 15.67 -8.07 -12.23
N ILE A 519 15.97 -8.83 -13.27
CA ILE A 519 15.78 -10.29 -13.33
C ILE A 519 17.09 -11.07 -13.11
N GLY A 520 18.22 -10.37 -13.12
CA GLY A 520 19.57 -10.93 -13.04
C GLY A 520 19.99 -11.33 -11.64
N MET A 521 19.49 -12.46 -11.13
CA MET A 521 19.94 -13.02 -9.86
C MET A 521 21.42 -13.37 -9.86
N TYR A 522 21.95 -13.73 -11.03
CA TYR A 522 23.31 -14.19 -11.21
C TYR A 522 24.14 -13.17 -12.01
N THR A 523 25.26 -12.70 -11.44
CA THR A 523 26.12 -11.65 -12.04
C THR A 523 27.16 -12.19 -13.04
N SER A 524 27.44 -11.45 -14.11
CA SER A 524 28.53 -11.73 -15.05
C SER A 524 29.91 -11.32 -14.53
N LEU A 525 29.98 -10.54 -13.45
CA LEU A 525 31.22 -9.92 -12.96
C LEU A 525 32.06 -10.84 -12.06
N SER A 526 31.41 -11.75 -11.32
CA SER A 526 32.06 -12.69 -10.41
C SER A 526 31.38 -14.06 -10.43
N SER A 527 32.18 -15.13 -10.48
CA SER A 527 31.72 -16.51 -10.36
C SER A 527 31.19 -16.79 -8.94
N ASN A 528 30.07 -17.49 -8.83
CA ASN A 528 29.47 -18.00 -7.58
C ASN A 528 28.86 -16.96 -6.62
N THR A 529 28.58 -15.74 -7.08
CA THR A 529 27.82 -14.77 -6.29
C THR A 529 26.43 -14.58 -6.90
N HIS A 530 25.39 -14.81 -6.10
CA HIS A 530 24.02 -14.51 -6.45
C HIS A 530 23.48 -13.38 -5.56
N LYS A 531 22.58 -12.58 -6.11
CA LYS A 531 21.83 -11.56 -5.37
C LYS A 531 20.73 -12.23 -4.54
N SER A 532 20.18 -11.52 -3.55
CA SER A 532 19.09 -12.06 -2.72
C SER A 532 17.90 -12.47 -3.60
N ALA A 533 17.50 -13.74 -3.51
CA ALA A 533 16.41 -14.32 -4.30
C ALA A 533 15.08 -13.53 -4.17
N GLU A 534 14.87 -12.89 -3.02
CA GLU A 534 13.70 -12.07 -2.72
C GLU A 534 13.55 -10.89 -3.71
N GLU A 535 14.65 -10.35 -4.24
CA GLU A 535 14.63 -9.26 -5.24
C GLU A 535 13.99 -9.68 -6.57
N PHE A 536 13.90 -10.98 -6.85
CA PHE A 536 13.44 -11.54 -8.14
C PHE A 536 12.01 -12.09 -8.11
N ILE A 537 11.34 -11.96 -6.97
CA ILE A 537 9.94 -12.32 -6.76
C ILE A 537 9.09 -11.09 -6.99
N PHE A 538 8.46 -10.99 -8.15
CA PHE A 538 7.54 -9.91 -8.47
C PHE A 538 6.55 -10.37 -9.54
N ASP A 539 5.39 -9.70 -9.60
CA ASP A 539 4.33 -10.01 -10.55
C ASP A 539 4.64 -9.35 -11.92
N ASP A 540 4.43 -10.09 -13.02
CA ASP A 540 4.70 -9.64 -14.40
C ASP A 540 3.57 -8.73 -14.98
N SER A 541 2.82 -8.02 -14.15
CA SER A 541 1.57 -7.32 -14.54
C SER A 541 1.75 -6.30 -15.66
#